data_AF-A0A9P3M2G4-F1
#
_entry.id   AF-A0A9P3M2G4-F1
#
_cell.length_a   1.000
_cell.length_b   1.000
_cell.length_c   1.000
_cell.angle_alpha   90.00
_cell.angle_beta   90.00
_cell.angle_gamma   90.00
#
_symmetry.space_group_name_H-M   'P 1'
#
loop_
_entity.id
_entity.type
_entity.pdbx_description
1 polymer ?
#
loop_
_entity_poly.entity_id
_entity_poly.type
_entity_poly.pdbx_seq_one_letter_code
_entity_poly.pdbx_strand_id
1 'polypeptide(L)'
;MCRMLLYKGNQPIQLAHLLTKPAHSIINQSFDSRLRLDTRRPINGDGFGVGWYESEPDPELGAAPCIFTSVTPAWNNMNLIRLADKIKSPLVFAHVRASTAGSVSESNCHPWQFGRLMFMHNGNIADFHLIKRKVQESLTDEIFLTVNGNTDSEWAFAVFLSQLKTPRQAQPFCHSVLKEAMLKTIAKLNAWGKEAGITEASMMNFAVTDGVSVVCSRYISSKTLEAASLYFSSGTRFESFKPGHYKMIKADKREDIVVIASEPLTFEKADWLTIPTNTLVVITSKLNVLMYPIVDEFHNPAPTARAQEQTAVAVVKGEGRDDGARDQQHREVVFVEDSRPLPGVAAADSTENSPAPSPLLAGKQQLQKQQAARVFSAANSTADASSPVLVA
;
A
#
# COMPACT_ATOMS: atom_id res chain seq x y z
N MET A 1 -5.11 -15.75 -3.22
CA MET A 1 -4.34 -14.52 -2.97
C MET A 1 -4.86 -13.39 -3.84
N CYS A 2 -4.92 -12.17 -3.29
CA CYS A 2 -5.35 -10.96 -4.00
C CYS A 2 -4.42 -10.63 -5.18
N ARG A 3 -4.78 -9.67 -6.03
CA ARG A 3 -3.88 -9.03 -7.01
C ARG A 3 -3.90 -7.52 -6.79
N MET A 4 -2.76 -6.88 -6.98
CA MET A 4 -2.60 -5.43 -6.85
C MET A 4 -1.88 -4.85 -8.05
N LEU A 5 -2.14 -3.57 -8.30
CA LEU A 5 -1.54 -2.73 -9.32
C LEU A 5 -1.32 -1.34 -8.72
N LEU A 6 -0.18 -0.74 -8.98
CA LEU A 6 0.05 0.68 -8.76
C LEU A 6 0.70 1.33 -9.97
N TYR A 7 0.37 2.60 -10.17
CA TYR A 7 0.96 3.49 -11.15
C TYR A 7 1.44 4.74 -10.43
N LYS A 8 2.63 5.23 -10.80
CA LYS A 8 3.10 6.58 -10.49
C LYS A 8 3.71 7.17 -11.75
N GLY A 9 3.34 8.40 -12.10
CA GLY A 9 3.94 9.10 -13.23
C GLY A 9 3.91 10.61 -13.09
N ASN A 10 4.75 11.30 -13.87
CA ASN A 10 4.75 12.75 -13.97
C ASN A 10 3.48 13.28 -14.65
N GLN A 11 2.94 12.50 -15.59
CA GLN A 11 1.71 12.81 -16.28
C GLN A 11 0.57 11.89 -15.81
N PRO A 12 -0.63 12.43 -15.59
CA PRO A 12 -1.79 11.63 -15.22
C PRO A 12 -2.17 10.61 -16.29
N ILE A 13 -2.39 9.35 -15.89
CA ILE A 13 -2.92 8.32 -16.77
C ILE A 13 -4.42 8.14 -16.53
N GLN A 14 -5.19 7.93 -17.60
CA GLN A 14 -6.59 7.54 -17.47
C GLN A 14 -6.67 6.13 -16.88
N LEU A 15 -7.48 5.97 -15.83
CA LEU A 15 -7.61 4.70 -15.11
C LEU A 15 -7.93 3.52 -16.04
N ALA A 16 -8.73 3.73 -17.09
CA ALA A 16 -9.05 2.67 -18.06
C ALA A 16 -7.81 2.03 -18.72
N HIS A 17 -6.71 2.77 -18.91
CA HIS A 17 -5.46 2.20 -19.46
C HIS A 17 -4.74 1.25 -18.49
N LEU A 18 -5.13 1.26 -17.21
CA LEU A 18 -4.62 0.37 -16.17
C LEU A 18 -5.63 -0.74 -15.82
N LEU A 19 -6.91 -0.36 -15.73
CA LEU A 19 -7.93 -1.19 -15.09
C LEU A 19 -8.71 -2.07 -16.04
N THR A 20 -9.10 -1.57 -17.22
CA THR A 20 -10.09 -2.23 -18.10
C THR A 20 -9.52 -2.58 -19.46
N LYS A 21 -8.73 -1.69 -20.07
CA LYS A 21 -8.31 -1.80 -21.47
C LYS A 21 -7.18 -2.80 -21.74
N PRO A 22 -6.17 -3.02 -20.88
CA PRO A 22 -5.16 -4.04 -21.14
C PRO A 22 -5.77 -5.45 -21.17
N ALA A 23 -5.31 -6.31 -22.08
CA ALA A 23 -5.78 -7.69 -22.20
C ALA A 23 -5.48 -8.51 -20.94
N HIS A 24 -4.41 -8.18 -20.19
CA HIS A 24 -4.11 -8.73 -18.87
C HIS A 24 -4.27 -7.69 -17.76
N SER A 25 -5.32 -6.86 -17.84
CA SER A 25 -5.63 -5.81 -16.86
C SER A 25 -5.87 -6.36 -15.45
N ILE A 26 -5.82 -5.51 -14.43
CA ILE A 26 -6.12 -5.93 -13.05
C ILE A 26 -7.54 -6.49 -12.91
N ILE A 27 -8.50 -6.01 -13.72
CA ILE A 27 -9.85 -6.58 -13.78
C ILE A 27 -9.81 -7.96 -14.41
N ASN A 28 -9.09 -8.19 -15.51
CA ASN A 28 -8.99 -9.54 -16.08
C ASN A 28 -8.26 -10.50 -15.13
N GLN A 29 -7.22 -10.03 -14.44
CA GLN A 29 -6.54 -10.79 -13.39
C GLN A 29 -7.45 -11.18 -12.22
N SER A 30 -8.61 -10.55 -12.07
CA SER A 30 -9.57 -10.96 -11.04
C SER A 30 -10.27 -12.28 -11.35
N PHE A 31 -10.29 -12.77 -12.60
CA PHE A 31 -10.84 -14.08 -12.94
C PHE A 31 -9.92 -14.94 -13.83
N ASP A 32 -8.87 -14.36 -14.42
CA ASP A 32 -7.81 -15.04 -15.18
C ASP A 32 -6.42 -14.59 -14.66
N SER A 33 -6.05 -15.03 -13.46
CA SER A 33 -4.73 -14.81 -12.87
C SER A 33 -3.83 -16.01 -13.12
N ARG A 34 -2.65 -15.76 -13.71
CA ARG A 34 -1.76 -16.80 -14.24
C ARG A 34 -0.55 -17.10 -13.35
N LEU A 35 -0.22 -16.19 -12.42
CA LEU A 35 0.95 -16.31 -11.54
C LEU A 35 0.57 -16.49 -10.07
N ARG A 36 -0.67 -16.92 -9.80
CA ARG A 36 -1.14 -17.23 -8.45
C ARG A 36 -0.49 -18.50 -7.93
N LEU A 37 0.03 -18.44 -6.69
CA LEU A 37 0.57 -19.63 -6.02
C LEU A 37 -0.54 -20.60 -5.58
N ASP A 38 -1.63 -20.08 -5.00
CA ASP A 38 -2.79 -20.90 -4.59
C ASP A 38 -3.79 -21.09 -5.74
N THR A 39 -3.84 -22.28 -6.31
CA THR A 39 -4.73 -22.63 -7.42
C THR A 39 -6.15 -23.01 -6.99
N ARG A 40 -6.44 -23.17 -5.68
CA ARG A 40 -7.74 -23.65 -5.18
C ARG A 40 -8.85 -22.61 -5.27
N ARG A 41 -8.50 -21.33 -5.25
CA ARG A 41 -9.43 -20.20 -5.42
C ARG A 41 -8.96 -19.41 -6.63
N PRO A 42 -9.45 -19.69 -7.85
CA PRO A 42 -8.91 -19.08 -9.07
C PRO A 42 -9.36 -17.63 -9.29
N ILE A 43 -10.35 -17.15 -8.53
CA ILE A 43 -11.05 -15.88 -8.77
C ILE A 43 -10.86 -14.92 -7.57
N ASN A 44 -10.87 -13.62 -7.84
CA ASN A 44 -10.86 -12.49 -6.92
C ASN A 44 -12.20 -11.76 -7.04
N GLY A 45 -13.26 -12.45 -6.63
CA GLY A 45 -14.64 -11.96 -6.72
C GLY A 45 -15.14 -11.31 -5.44
N ASP A 46 -14.32 -11.25 -4.39
CA ASP A 46 -14.72 -10.85 -3.03
C ASP A 46 -14.61 -9.33 -2.78
N GLY A 47 -14.54 -8.57 -3.88
CA GLY A 47 -14.47 -7.12 -3.91
C GLY A 47 -13.25 -6.57 -4.65
N PHE A 48 -13.25 -5.26 -4.81
CA PHE A 48 -12.14 -4.49 -5.36
C PHE A 48 -12.04 -3.13 -4.67
N GLY A 49 -10.93 -2.45 -4.92
CA GLY A 49 -10.88 -1.02 -4.73
C GLY A 49 -9.85 -0.35 -5.61
N VAL A 50 -10.11 0.94 -5.85
CA VAL A 50 -9.23 1.83 -6.59
C VAL A 50 -9.10 3.10 -5.76
N GLY A 51 -7.88 3.52 -5.50
CA GLY A 51 -7.59 4.81 -4.90
C GLY A 51 -6.68 5.64 -5.79
N TRP A 52 -6.91 6.94 -5.85
CA TRP A 52 -6.14 7.85 -6.68
C TRP A 52 -5.98 9.20 -6.03
N TYR A 53 -4.89 9.88 -6.37
CA TYR A 53 -4.71 11.29 -6.04
C TYR A 53 -5.17 12.17 -7.20
N GLU A 54 -5.55 13.40 -6.88
CA GLU A 54 -5.87 14.39 -7.90
C GLU A 54 -4.66 14.74 -8.74
N SER A 55 -4.92 15.12 -9.99
CA SER A 55 -3.85 15.50 -10.92
C SER A 55 -3.30 16.88 -10.60
N GLU A 56 -4.18 17.78 -10.16
CA GLU A 56 -3.85 19.15 -9.76
C GLU A 56 -4.25 19.31 -8.29
N PRO A 57 -3.39 19.86 -7.43
CA PRO A 57 -3.74 20.08 -6.03
C PRO A 57 -4.90 21.08 -5.88
N ASP A 58 -5.99 20.64 -5.27
CA ASP A 58 -7.08 21.51 -4.85
C ASP A 58 -7.05 21.72 -3.32
N PRO A 59 -6.83 22.96 -2.84
CA PRO A 59 -6.85 23.25 -1.40
C PRO A 59 -8.17 22.88 -0.69
N GLU A 60 -9.30 22.89 -1.40
CA GLU A 60 -10.61 22.53 -0.85
C GLU A 60 -10.72 21.02 -0.59
N LEU A 61 -10.13 20.20 -1.46
CA LEU A 61 -10.19 18.74 -1.41
C LEU A 61 -9.07 18.16 -0.52
N GLY A 62 -8.02 18.94 -0.28
CA GLY A 62 -6.92 18.59 0.60
C GLY A 62 -5.94 17.59 -0.02
N ALA A 63 -5.22 16.85 0.81
CA ALA A 63 -4.16 15.93 0.36
C ALA A 63 -4.55 14.44 0.44
N ALA A 64 -5.80 14.14 0.81
CA ALA A 64 -6.28 12.78 0.93
C ALA A 64 -6.55 12.17 -0.46
N PRO A 65 -6.26 10.88 -0.67
CA PRO A 65 -6.67 10.20 -1.90
C PRO A 65 -8.20 10.03 -1.93
N CYS A 66 -8.77 9.96 -3.13
CA CYS A 66 -10.13 9.47 -3.30
C CYS A 66 -10.11 7.94 -3.37
N ILE A 67 -10.99 7.26 -2.63
CA ILE A 67 -11.09 5.79 -2.58
C ILE A 67 -12.47 5.36 -3.08
N PHE A 68 -12.49 4.43 -4.03
CA PHE A 68 -13.68 3.73 -4.48
C PHE A 68 -13.50 2.23 -4.26
N THR A 69 -14.24 1.66 -3.32
CA THR A 69 -14.29 0.22 -3.04
C THR A 69 -15.67 -0.34 -3.31
N SER A 70 -15.76 -1.65 -3.55
CA SER A 70 -17.02 -2.37 -3.60
C SER A 70 -16.79 -3.84 -3.31
N VAL A 71 -17.77 -4.50 -2.70
CA VAL A 71 -17.79 -5.97 -2.54
C VAL A 71 -18.21 -6.72 -3.81
N THR A 72 -18.73 -5.99 -4.81
CA THR A 72 -19.10 -6.61 -6.09
C THR A 72 -17.85 -7.01 -6.89
N PRO A 73 -17.93 -8.05 -7.74
CA PRO A 73 -16.81 -8.39 -8.61
C PRO A 73 -16.45 -7.26 -9.57
N ALA A 74 -15.14 -6.98 -9.72
CA ALA A 74 -14.65 -5.86 -10.51
C ALA A 74 -15.09 -5.91 -11.98
N TRP A 75 -15.15 -7.11 -12.57
CA TRP A 75 -15.53 -7.32 -13.98
C TRP A 75 -16.98 -6.99 -14.29
N ASN A 76 -17.85 -6.92 -13.28
CA ASN A 76 -19.28 -6.67 -13.46
C ASN A 76 -19.73 -5.32 -12.86
N ASN A 77 -18.79 -4.48 -12.40
CA ASN A 77 -19.14 -3.20 -11.81
C ASN A 77 -19.16 -2.08 -12.87
N MET A 78 -20.35 -1.69 -13.32
CA MET A 78 -20.52 -0.65 -14.34
C MET A 78 -20.05 0.74 -13.87
N ASN A 79 -20.13 1.02 -12.57
CA ASN A 79 -19.65 2.30 -12.04
C ASN A 79 -18.13 2.38 -12.12
N LEU A 80 -17.42 1.29 -11.81
CA LEU A 80 -15.97 1.19 -12.00
C LEU A 80 -15.57 1.49 -13.44
N ILE A 81 -16.26 0.90 -14.42
CA ILE A 81 -15.97 1.11 -15.85
C ILE A 81 -16.20 2.58 -16.23
N ARG A 82 -17.35 3.16 -15.85
CA ARG A 82 -17.69 4.56 -16.14
C ARG A 82 -16.69 5.55 -15.53
N LEU A 83 -16.30 5.32 -14.28
CA LEU A 83 -15.31 6.12 -13.57
C LEU A 83 -13.92 5.96 -14.21
N ALA A 84 -13.54 4.72 -14.56
CA ALA A 84 -12.25 4.45 -15.17
C ALA A 84 -12.05 5.17 -16.51
N ASP A 85 -13.12 5.38 -17.26
CA ASP A 85 -13.11 6.11 -18.53
C ASP A 85 -13.09 7.64 -18.38
N LYS A 86 -13.19 8.19 -17.17
CA LYS A 86 -13.21 9.65 -16.95
C LYS A 86 -12.11 10.15 -16.04
N ILE A 87 -11.65 9.34 -15.11
CA ILE A 87 -10.64 9.75 -14.13
C ILE A 87 -9.24 9.59 -14.70
N LYS A 88 -8.42 10.63 -14.51
CA LYS A 88 -6.97 10.61 -14.71
C LYS A 88 -6.26 10.92 -13.40
N SER A 89 -5.14 10.23 -13.15
CA SER A 89 -4.35 10.49 -11.95
C SER A 89 -2.87 10.20 -12.17
N PRO A 90 -1.96 10.97 -11.53
CA PRO A 90 -0.53 10.69 -11.54
C PRO A 90 -0.15 9.55 -10.60
N LEU A 91 -1.02 9.15 -9.66
CA LEU A 91 -0.73 8.08 -8.70
C LEU A 91 -2.00 7.30 -8.36
N VAL A 92 -2.01 6.01 -8.72
CA VAL A 92 -3.17 5.13 -8.62
C VAL A 92 -2.76 3.84 -7.92
N PHE A 93 -3.56 3.40 -6.94
CA PHE A 93 -3.56 2.04 -6.40
C PHE A 93 -4.84 1.33 -6.83
N ALA A 94 -4.73 0.09 -7.28
CA ALA A 94 -5.87 -0.75 -7.62
C ALA A 94 -5.66 -2.16 -7.10
N HIS A 95 -6.72 -2.76 -6.57
CA HIS A 95 -6.66 -4.04 -5.90
C HIS A 95 -7.92 -4.85 -6.13
N VAL A 96 -7.76 -6.14 -6.40
CA VAL A 96 -8.88 -7.09 -6.53
C VAL A 96 -8.70 -8.19 -5.48
N ARG A 97 -9.75 -8.38 -4.68
CA ARG A 97 -9.71 -9.18 -3.45
C ARG A 97 -10.10 -10.64 -3.71
N ALA A 98 -9.27 -11.55 -3.22
CA ALA A 98 -9.63 -12.94 -2.99
C ALA A 98 -9.54 -13.19 -1.48
N SER A 99 -10.68 -13.20 -0.80
CA SER A 99 -10.77 -13.28 0.65
C SER A 99 -10.18 -14.61 1.13
N THR A 100 -9.11 -14.56 1.91
CA THR A 100 -8.59 -15.69 2.70
C THR A 100 -9.04 -15.60 4.16
N ALA A 101 -9.25 -14.37 4.64
CA ALA A 101 -9.72 -14.03 5.97
C ALA A 101 -10.65 -12.80 5.93
N GLY A 102 -11.52 -12.71 6.94
CA GLY A 102 -12.49 -11.63 7.09
C GLY A 102 -13.76 -11.79 6.25
N SER A 103 -14.80 -11.06 6.65
CA SER A 103 -16.08 -11.05 5.92
C SER A 103 -15.96 -10.35 4.56
N VAL A 104 -16.92 -10.62 3.67
CA VAL A 104 -17.10 -9.82 2.45
C VAL A 104 -17.76 -8.50 2.87
N SER A 105 -16.95 -7.45 2.95
CA SER A 105 -17.35 -6.10 3.38
C SER A 105 -16.46 -5.08 2.67
N GLU A 106 -16.99 -3.88 2.41
CA GLU A 106 -16.22 -2.79 1.80
C GLU A 106 -15.07 -2.34 2.72
N SER A 107 -15.26 -2.39 4.04
CA SER A 107 -14.20 -2.10 5.02
C SER A 107 -13.01 -3.06 4.94
N ASN A 108 -13.19 -4.23 4.32
CA ASN A 108 -12.14 -5.22 4.10
C ASN A 108 -11.53 -5.15 2.68
N CYS A 109 -11.97 -4.19 1.86
CA CYS A 109 -11.45 -3.98 0.51
C CYS A 109 -10.32 -2.96 0.53
N HIS A 110 -9.22 -3.31 -0.12
CA HIS A 110 -8.07 -2.43 -0.28
C HIS A 110 -8.36 -1.42 -1.40
N PRO A 111 -7.72 -0.24 -1.43
CA PRO A 111 -6.78 0.27 -0.42
C PRO A 111 -7.48 0.99 0.75
N TRP A 112 -6.81 1.06 1.91
CA TRP A 112 -7.23 1.90 3.03
C TRP A 112 -6.57 3.28 2.96
N GLN A 113 -7.20 4.27 3.59
CA GLN A 113 -6.68 5.62 3.71
C GLN A 113 -6.51 6.05 5.17
N PHE A 114 -5.50 6.87 5.43
CA PHE A 114 -5.33 7.59 6.69
C PHE A 114 -4.67 8.94 6.43
N GLY A 115 -5.46 10.02 6.46
CA GLY A 115 -5.00 11.32 5.99
C GLY A 115 -4.56 11.23 4.52
N ARG A 116 -3.32 11.65 4.23
CA ARG A 116 -2.73 11.53 2.88
C ARG A 116 -2.24 10.13 2.53
N LEU A 117 -2.16 9.20 3.49
CA LEU A 117 -1.59 7.88 3.26
C LEU A 117 -2.62 6.95 2.64
N MET A 118 -2.18 6.15 1.67
CA MET A 118 -2.95 5.05 1.09
C MET A 118 -2.15 3.75 1.20
N PHE A 119 -2.79 2.66 1.61
CA PHE A 119 -2.13 1.38 1.87
C PHE A 119 -2.88 0.20 1.25
N MET A 120 -2.14 -0.76 0.69
CA MET A 120 -2.68 -2.04 0.27
C MET A 120 -1.74 -3.21 0.55
N HIS A 121 -2.30 -4.43 0.62
CA HIS A 121 -1.59 -5.66 0.94
C HIS A 121 -2.04 -6.80 0.01
N ASN A 122 -1.07 -7.54 -0.55
CA ASN A 122 -1.31 -8.79 -1.27
C ASN A 122 -0.54 -9.92 -0.57
N GLY A 123 -1.27 -10.77 0.12
CA GLY A 123 -0.72 -11.87 0.88
C GLY A 123 -1.56 -12.15 2.10
N ASN A 124 -0.91 -12.60 3.16
CA ASN A 124 -1.51 -12.93 4.43
C ASN A 124 -0.45 -12.87 5.53
N ILE A 125 -0.89 -12.55 6.75
CA ILE A 125 -0.13 -12.78 7.96
C ILE A 125 -0.58 -14.11 8.53
N ALA A 126 0.32 -15.08 8.55
CA ALA A 126 0.04 -16.44 9.02
C ALA A 126 -0.47 -16.43 10.46
N ASP A 127 -1.48 -17.26 10.73
CA ASP A 127 -2.13 -17.44 12.03
C ASP A 127 -2.37 -16.13 12.82
N PHE A 128 -2.79 -15.07 12.12
CA PHE A 128 -2.94 -13.72 12.69
C PHE A 128 -3.77 -13.68 13.97
N HIS A 129 -4.75 -14.56 14.12
CA HIS A 129 -5.58 -14.68 15.33
C HIS A 129 -4.78 -14.92 16.61
N LEU A 130 -3.60 -15.57 16.53
CA LEU A 130 -2.70 -15.81 17.66
C LEU A 130 -1.99 -14.53 18.12
N ILE A 131 -1.68 -13.62 17.20
CA ILE A 131 -0.98 -12.36 17.50
C ILE A 131 -1.90 -11.14 17.59
N LYS A 132 -3.17 -11.27 17.17
CA LYS A 132 -4.13 -10.15 17.04
C LYS A 132 -4.24 -9.31 18.32
N ARG A 133 -4.32 -9.96 19.50
CA ARG A 133 -4.41 -9.23 20.77
C ARG A 133 -3.16 -8.38 21.01
N LYS A 134 -1.97 -8.95 20.80
CA LYS A 134 -0.69 -8.25 20.97
C LYS A 134 -0.54 -7.09 19.97
N VAL A 135 -1.01 -7.28 18.74
CA VAL A 135 -1.10 -6.21 17.74
C VAL A 135 -1.95 -5.06 18.28
N GLN A 136 -3.16 -5.35 18.74
CA GLN A 136 -4.09 -4.34 19.27
C GLN A 136 -3.51 -3.57 20.47
N GLU A 137 -2.90 -4.27 21.42
CA GLU A 137 -2.25 -3.68 22.60
C GLU A 137 -1.05 -2.79 22.25
N SER A 138 -0.41 -3.00 21.09
CA SER A 138 0.74 -2.21 20.64
C SER A 138 0.38 -0.85 20.02
N LEU A 139 -0.91 -0.61 19.76
CA LEU A 139 -1.38 0.59 19.07
C LEU A 139 -1.77 1.68 20.07
N THR A 140 -1.61 2.94 19.65
CA THR A 140 -2.24 4.06 20.37
C THR A 140 -3.75 4.01 20.17
N ASP A 141 -4.51 4.57 21.12
CA ASP A 141 -5.97 4.65 21.03
C ASP A 141 -6.42 5.29 19.71
N GLU A 142 -5.74 6.36 19.28
CA GLU A 142 -6.05 7.04 18.01
C GLU A 142 -6.00 6.10 16.81
N ILE A 143 -4.96 5.28 16.71
CA ILE A 143 -4.77 4.37 15.58
C ILE A 143 -5.68 3.16 15.70
N PHE A 144 -5.82 2.61 16.91
CA PHE A 144 -6.71 1.48 17.18
C PHE A 144 -8.15 1.77 16.75
N LEU A 145 -8.64 2.98 17.04
CA LEU A 145 -10.00 3.42 16.70
C LEU A 145 -10.22 3.67 15.19
N THR A 146 -9.18 3.60 14.36
CA THR A 146 -9.32 3.82 12.91
C THR A 146 -9.54 2.54 12.11
N VAL A 147 -9.34 1.38 12.73
CA VAL A 147 -9.56 0.07 12.11
C VAL A 147 -11.05 -0.24 12.09
N ASN A 148 -11.62 -0.41 10.90
CA ASN A 148 -13.07 -0.61 10.71
C ASN A 148 -13.44 -2.03 10.26
N GLY A 149 -12.52 -2.70 9.55
CA GLY A 149 -12.66 -4.07 9.12
C GLY A 149 -12.08 -5.06 10.13
N ASN A 150 -11.82 -6.27 9.63
CA ASN A 150 -11.37 -7.39 10.45
C ASN A 150 -10.25 -8.22 9.80
N THR A 151 -9.60 -7.67 8.77
CA THR A 151 -8.49 -8.33 8.07
C THR A 151 -7.16 -8.10 8.78
N ASP A 152 -6.28 -9.10 8.70
CA ASP A 152 -4.87 -8.97 9.04
C ASP A 152 -4.19 -7.80 8.31
N SER A 153 -4.54 -7.58 7.03
CA SER A 153 -4.06 -6.47 6.22
C SER A 153 -4.31 -5.07 6.81
N GLU A 154 -5.53 -4.81 7.31
CA GLU A 154 -5.87 -3.50 7.89
C GLU A 154 -5.18 -3.30 9.24
N TRP A 155 -5.07 -4.36 10.04
CA TRP A 155 -4.26 -4.32 11.27
C TRP A 155 -2.78 -4.11 10.96
N ALA A 156 -2.25 -4.65 9.86
CA ALA A 156 -0.89 -4.37 9.40
C ALA A 156 -0.71 -2.90 9.02
N PHE A 157 -1.72 -2.28 8.41
CA PHE A 157 -1.71 -0.84 8.15
C PHE A 157 -1.70 -0.04 9.45
N ALA A 158 -2.49 -0.42 10.45
CA ALA A 158 -2.46 0.21 11.77
C ALA A 158 -1.07 0.11 12.44
N VAL A 159 -0.40 -1.04 12.33
CA VAL A 159 0.98 -1.21 12.81
C VAL A 159 1.94 -0.31 12.04
N PHE A 160 1.79 -0.16 10.72
CA PHE A 160 2.55 0.80 9.93
C PHE A 160 2.36 2.24 10.39
N LEU A 161 1.11 2.67 10.60
CA LEU A 161 0.80 4.01 11.09
C LEU A 161 1.46 4.28 12.45
N SER A 162 1.52 3.28 13.34
CA SER A 162 2.15 3.44 14.66
C SER A 162 3.68 3.50 14.60
N GLN A 163 4.30 3.25 13.44
CA GLN A 163 5.74 3.48 13.23
C GLN A 163 6.05 4.93 12.80
N LEU A 164 5.03 5.74 12.52
CA LEU A 164 5.15 7.15 12.16
C LEU A 164 4.88 8.03 13.37
N LYS A 165 5.69 9.09 13.54
CA LYS A 165 5.50 10.07 14.64
C LYS A 165 4.23 10.89 14.47
N THR A 166 3.93 11.30 13.23
CA THR A 166 2.84 12.22 12.87
C THR A 166 2.08 11.68 11.65
N PRO A 167 1.38 10.54 11.77
CA PRO A 167 0.77 9.87 10.61
C PRO A 167 -0.32 10.71 9.92
N ARG A 168 -0.97 11.65 10.63
CA ARG A 168 -1.98 12.57 10.07
C ARG A 168 -1.42 13.83 9.42
N GLN A 169 -0.09 13.99 9.33
CA GLN A 169 0.47 15.25 8.84
C GLN A 169 0.00 15.59 7.43
N ALA A 170 -0.26 16.88 7.21
CA ALA A 170 -0.73 17.39 5.94
C ALA A 170 0.38 17.49 4.88
N GLN A 171 1.65 17.26 5.21
CA GLN A 171 2.79 17.36 4.28
C GLN A 171 3.32 15.98 3.87
N PRO A 172 3.89 15.82 2.66
CA PRO A 172 4.50 14.57 2.24
C PRO A 172 5.59 14.13 3.23
N PHE A 173 5.71 12.82 3.41
CA PHE A 173 6.79 12.22 4.17
C PHE A 173 8.05 12.14 3.31
N CYS A 174 9.21 12.22 3.94
CA CYS A 174 10.42 11.77 3.27
C CYS A 174 10.29 10.26 3.00
N HIS A 175 10.64 9.83 1.79
CA HIS A 175 10.55 8.42 1.40
C HIS A 175 11.37 7.49 2.31
N SER A 176 12.44 7.99 2.93
CA SER A 176 13.20 7.23 3.94
C SER A 176 12.41 6.93 5.20
N VAL A 177 11.53 7.84 5.64
CA VAL A 177 10.65 7.65 6.80
C VAL A 177 9.61 6.56 6.51
N LEU A 178 9.00 6.60 5.33
CA LEU A 178 8.06 5.55 4.90
C LEU A 178 8.77 4.19 4.76
N LYS A 179 9.99 4.17 4.22
CA LYS A 179 10.84 2.98 4.13
C LYS A 179 11.07 2.38 5.53
N GLU A 180 11.57 3.18 6.46
CA GLU A 180 11.89 2.74 7.82
C GLU A 180 10.65 2.25 8.57
N ALA A 181 9.52 2.95 8.42
CA ALA A 181 8.24 2.51 8.98
C ALA A 181 7.83 1.14 8.45
N MET A 182 7.95 0.91 7.14
CA MET A 182 7.62 -0.39 6.52
C MET A 182 8.54 -1.52 7.02
N LEU A 183 9.85 -1.28 7.11
CA LEU A 183 10.81 -2.26 7.63
C LEU A 183 10.51 -2.60 9.10
N LYS A 184 10.19 -1.60 9.93
CA LYS A 184 9.78 -1.82 11.33
C LYS A 184 8.48 -2.59 11.45
N THR A 185 7.50 -2.34 10.57
CA THR A 185 6.24 -3.10 10.52
C THR A 185 6.50 -4.57 10.24
N ILE A 186 7.29 -4.88 9.21
CA ILE A 186 7.65 -6.27 8.86
C ILE A 186 8.38 -6.93 10.05
N ALA A 187 9.38 -6.25 10.62
CA ALA A 187 10.13 -6.77 11.77
C ALA A 187 9.25 -7.09 12.98
N LYS A 188 8.31 -6.19 13.32
CA LYS A 188 7.35 -6.41 14.43
C LYS A 188 6.42 -7.59 14.19
N LEU A 189 5.85 -7.70 13.00
CA LEU A 189 4.95 -8.80 12.65
C LEU A 189 5.67 -10.15 12.72
N ASN A 190 6.90 -10.22 12.21
CA ASN A 190 7.74 -11.42 12.33
C ASN A 190 8.09 -11.75 13.78
N ALA A 191 8.44 -10.75 14.59
CA ALA A 191 8.77 -10.95 16.00
C ALA A 191 7.58 -11.52 16.77
N TRP A 192 6.38 -10.95 16.60
CA TRP A 192 5.17 -11.49 17.22
C TRP A 192 4.82 -12.89 16.71
N GLY A 193 5.00 -13.16 15.42
CA GLY A 193 4.79 -14.50 14.87
C GLY A 193 5.73 -15.54 15.49
N LYS A 194 7.01 -15.18 15.65
CA LYS A 194 8.03 -16.02 16.31
C LYS A 194 7.70 -16.29 17.77
N GLU A 195 7.33 -15.26 18.53
CA GLU A 195 6.94 -15.38 19.94
C GLU A 195 5.69 -16.26 20.11
N ALA A 196 4.75 -16.19 19.17
CA ALA A 196 3.55 -17.03 19.14
C ALA A 196 3.79 -18.44 18.60
N GLY A 197 5.01 -18.77 18.17
CA GLY A 197 5.37 -20.09 17.63
C GLY A 197 4.76 -20.38 16.25
N ILE A 198 4.43 -19.35 15.47
CA ILE A 198 3.86 -19.49 14.13
C ILE A 198 4.94 -20.01 13.17
N THR A 199 4.63 -21.12 12.50
CA THR A 199 5.55 -21.79 11.54
C THR A 199 5.14 -21.59 10.09
N GLU A 200 3.85 -21.33 9.85
CA GLU A 200 3.32 -20.99 8.53
C GLU A 200 3.89 -19.65 8.03
N ALA A 201 4.16 -19.57 6.73
CA ALA A 201 4.80 -18.40 6.14
C ALA A 201 3.80 -17.25 5.92
N SER A 202 4.16 -16.06 6.39
CA SER A 202 3.48 -14.81 6.05
C SER A 202 4.02 -14.26 4.73
N MET A 203 3.12 -13.95 3.80
CA MET A 203 3.45 -13.23 2.57
C MET A 203 3.00 -11.79 2.75
N MET A 204 3.94 -10.86 2.73
CA MET A 204 3.70 -9.46 3.11
C MET A 204 4.09 -8.53 1.97
N ASN A 205 3.42 -8.66 0.82
CA ASN A 205 3.57 -7.67 -0.24
C ASN A 205 2.71 -6.45 0.13
N PHE A 206 3.29 -5.51 0.86
CA PHE A 206 2.66 -4.26 1.24
C PHE A 206 2.99 -3.18 0.22
N ALA A 207 2.09 -2.23 0.04
CA ALA A 207 2.35 -1.00 -0.71
C ALA A 207 1.73 0.17 0.04
N VAL A 208 2.50 1.24 0.20
CA VAL A 208 2.06 2.49 0.82
C VAL A 208 2.50 3.68 -0.02
N THR A 209 1.67 4.72 -0.04
CA THR A 209 1.98 6.00 -0.68
C THR A 209 1.42 7.14 0.16
N ASP A 210 2.05 8.30 0.06
CA ASP A 210 1.61 9.55 0.68
C ASP A 210 1.15 10.61 -0.36
N GLY A 211 0.95 10.16 -1.61
CA GLY A 211 0.65 10.99 -2.77
C GLY A 211 1.89 11.41 -3.57
N VAL A 212 3.09 11.24 -3.02
CA VAL A 212 4.33 11.72 -3.63
C VAL A 212 5.37 10.61 -3.79
N SER A 213 5.55 9.77 -2.78
CA SER A 213 6.48 8.64 -2.81
C SER A 213 5.73 7.33 -2.58
N VAL A 214 6.23 6.25 -3.15
CA VAL A 214 5.67 4.90 -2.96
C VAL A 214 6.71 4.03 -2.31
N VAL A 215 6.30 3.22 -1.33
CA VAL A 215 7.11 2.14 -0.75
C VAL A 215 6.35 0.85 -0.90
N CYS A 216 6.98 -0.18 -1.46
CA CYS A 216 6.38 -1.49 -1.67
C CYS A 216 7.34 -2.61 -1.27
N SER A 217 6.85 -3.65 -0.59
CA SER A 217 7.62 -4.86 -0.30
C SER A 217 7.20 -6.00 -1.21
N ARG A 218 8.17 -6.83 -1.61
CA ARG A 218 7.93 -8.23 -1.98
C ARG A 218 8.59 -9.09 -0.92
N TYR A 219 7.81 -9.68 -0.02
CA TYR A 219 8.36 -10.31 1.19
C TYR A 219 7.65 -11.62 1.57
N ILE A 220 8.42 -12.59 2.05
CA ILE A 220 7.93 -13.81 2.69
C ILE A 220 8.77 -14.17 3.92
N SER A 221 8.11 -14.59 5.00
CA SER A 221 8.76 -15.08 6.22
C SER A 221 9.16 -16.57 6.08
N SER A 222 9.91 -16.91 5.04
CA SER A 222 10.42 -18.26 4.80
C SER A 222 11.72 -18.21 3.99
N LYS A 223 12.69 -19.05 4.36
CA LYS A 223 13.96 -19.21 3.61
C LYS A 223 13.82 -20.02 2.32
N THR A 224 12.79 -20.86 2.24
CA THR A 224 12.67 -21.90 1.21
C THR A 224 11.53 -21.63 0.24
N LEU A 225 10.50 -20.92 0.68
CA LEU A 225 9.34 -20.58 -0.15
C LEU A 225 9.56 -19.27 -0.90
N GLU A 226 8.81 -19.08 -1.98
CA GLU A 226 8.86 -17.87 -2.78
C GLU A 226 7.75 -16.89 -2.39
N ALA A 227 8.09 -15.59 -2.27
CA ALA A 227 7.09 -14.55 -2.05
C ALA A 227 6.10 -14.44 -3.21
N ALA A 228 4.88 -14.00 -2.90
CA ALA A 228 3.87 -13.69 -3.90
C ALA A 228 4.45 -12.81 -5.03
N SER A 229 4.04 -13.11 -6.27
CA SER A 229 4.59 -12.47 -7.46
C SER A 229 4.42 -10.94 -7.41
N LEU A 230 5.47 -10.22 -7.82
CA LEU A 230 5.45 -8.78 -7.97
C LEU A 230 6.49 -8.37 -9.02
N TYR A 231 6.05 -7.55 -9.96
CA TYR A 231 6.84 -7.08 -11.10
C TYR A 231 6.78 -5.57 -11.16
N PHE A 232 7.80 -4.95 -11.75
CA PHE A 232 7.73 -3.55 -12.11
C PHE A 232 8.13 -3.32 -13.56
N SER A 233 7.60 -2.24 -14.12
CA SER A 233 7.95 -1.71 -15.44
C SER A 233 8.09 -0.20 -15.32
N SER A 234 9.08 0.37 -15.99
CA SER A 234 9.32 1.81 -16.01
C SER A 234 9.63 2.26 -17.44
N GLY A 235 9.21 3.48 -17.78
CA GLY A 235 9.55 4.10 -19.04
C GLY A 235 9.05 5.53 -19.12
N THR A 236 8.92 6.05 -20.33
CA THR A 236 8.37 7.38 -20.58
C THR A 236 6.85 7.37 -20.70
N ARG A 237 6.27 6.33 -21.33
CA ARG A 237 4.81 6.25 -21.58
C ARG A 237 4.32 4.79 -21.61
N PHE A 238 3.08 4.57 -21.16
CA PHE A 238 2.40 3.28 -21.23
C PHE A 238 1.25 3.39 -22.23
N GLU A 239 1.44 2.85 -23.42
CA GLU A 239 0.58 3.13 -24.57
C GLU A 239 0.03 1.86 -25.22
N SER A 240 -1.20 1.99 -25.72
CA SER A 240 -1.84 0.97 -26.54
C SER A 240 -1.37 1.10 -27.98
N PHE A 241 -0.85 0.02 -28.56
CA PHE A 241 -0.51 -0.03 -29.98
C PHE A 241 -1.55 -0.83 -30.80
N LYS A 242 -2.41 -1.58 -30.12
CA LYS A 242 -3.59 -2.27 -30.67
C LYS A 242 -4.59 -2.45 -29.51
N PRO A 243 -5.91 -2.47 -29.73
CA PRO A 243 -6.88 -2.70 -28.65
C PRO A 243 -6.51 -3.93 -27.80
N GLY A 244 -6.45 -3.78 -26.47
CA GLY A 244 -6.00 -4.83 -25.56
C GLY A 244 -4.47 -4.94 -25.39
N HIS A 245 -3.67 -4.43 -26.32
CA HIS A 245 -2.22 -4.61 -26.34
C HIS A 245 -1.48 -3.31 -26.04
N TYR A 246 -0.73 -3.35 -24.96
CA TYR A 246 0.05 -2.22 -24.44
C TYR A 246 1.52 -2.57 -24.43
N LYS A 247 2.37 -1.53 -24.44
CA LYS A 247 3.80 -1.66 -24.22
C LYS A 247 4.33 -0.49 -23.40
N MET A 248 5.43 -0.74 -22.71
CA MET A 248 6.19 0.31 -22.03
C MET A 248 7.14 0.97 -23.03
N ILE A 249 6.93 2.25 -23.33
CA ILE A 249 7.80 3.01 -24.22
C ILE A 249 8.96 3.58 -23.43
N LYS A 250 10.18 3.44 -23.97
CA LYS A 250 11.42 4.03 -23.45
C LYS A 250 12.01 4.94 -24.52
N ALA A 251 11.48 6.15 -24.64
CA ALA A 251 11.85 7.08 -25.70
C ALA A 251 13.20 7.77 -25.45
N ASP A 252 13.56 7.98 -24.19
CA ASP A 252 14.82 8.58 -23.76
C ASP A 252 15.33 7.92 -22.46
N LYS A 253 16.34 8.53 -21.83
CA LYS A 253 16.93 8.04 -20.57
C LYS A 253 16.09 8.37 -19.33
N ARG A 254 15.00 9.13 -19.46
CA ARG A 254 14.17 9.55 -18.33
C ARG A 254 13.07 8.52 -18.08
N GLU A 255 12.82 8.29 -16.81
CA GLU A 255 11.69 7.49 -16.34
C GLU A 255 10.60 8.48 -15.92
N ASP A 256 9.54 8.59 -16.73
CA ASP A 256 8.38 9.44 -16.43
C ASP A 256 7.23 8.68 -15.81
N ILE A 257 7.26 7.34 -15.88
CA ILE A 257 6.26 6.47 -15.28
C ILE A 257 6.88 5.21 -14.69
N VAL A 258 6.25 4.71 -13.63
CA VAL A 258 6.54 3.43 -13.00
C VAL A 258 5.23 2.71 -12.73
N VAL A 259 5.14 1.45 -13.14
CA VAL A 259 4.03 0.55 -12.88
C VAL A 259 4.55 -0.63 -12.07
N ILE A 260 3.94 -0.92 -10.92
CA ILE A 260 4.19 -2.16 -10.17
C ILE A 260 2.90 -2.97 -10.16
N ALA A 261 2.99 -4.25 -10.50
CA ALA A 261 1.82 -5.12 -10.60
C ALA A 261 2.14 -6.51 -10.07
N SER A 262 1.12 -7.19 -9.54
CA SER A 262 1.26 -8.59 -9.13
C SER A 262 1.52 -9.51 -10.33
N GLU A 263 0.99 -9.16 -11.50
CA GLU A 263 1.27 -9.79 -12.78
C GLU A 263 1.43 -8.72 -13.87
N PRO A 264 2.34 -8.92 -14.84
CA PRO A 264 2.51 -8.01 -15.98
C PRO A 264 1.21 -7.71 -16.73
N LEU A 265 0.90 -6.44 -16.96
CA LEU A 265 -0.30 -6.05 -17.73
C LEU A 265 -0.17 -6.33 -19.24
N THR A 266 1.05 -6.63 -19.70
CA THR A 266 1.42 -6.84 -21.10
C THR A 266 2.11 -8.19 -21.27
N PHE A 267 2.11 -8.71 -22.50
CA PHE A 267 2.79 -9.99 -22.81
C PHE A 267 4.24 -9.81 -23.27
N GLU A 268 4.70 -8.57 -23.41
CA GLU A 268 6.08 -8.22 -23.71
C GLU A 268 6.96 -8.44 -22.47
N LYS A 269 7.53 -9.63 -22.33
CA LYS A 269 8.33 -10.01 -21.16
C LYS A 269 9.51 -9.07 -20.89
N ALA A 270 10.07 -8.47 -21.94
CA ALA A 270 11.20 -7.55 -21.83
C ALA A 270 10.85 -6.22 -21.11
N ASP A 271 9.56 -5.89 -21.03
CA ASP A 271 9.09 -4.64 -20.39
C ASP A 271 9.00 -4.76 -18.86
N TRP A 272 8.97 -5.98 -18.33
CA TRP A 272 8.70 -6.25 -16.92
C TRP A 272 9.86 -6.95 -16.23
N LEU A 273 10.26 -6.40 -15.10
CA LEU A 273 11.31 -6.96 -14.26
C LEU A 273 10.66 -7.53 -13.00
N THR A 274 10.97 -8.79 -12.67
CA THR A 274 10.56 -9.40 -11.40
C THR A 274 11.26 -8.67 -10.25
N ILE A 275 10.51 -8.21 -9.27
CA ILE A 275 11.09 -7.69 -8.02
C ILE A 275 11.62 -8.90 -7.25
N PRO A 276 12.89 -8.94 -6.81
CA PRO A 276 13.41 -10.11 -6.09
C PRO A 276 12.66 -10.38 -4.77
N THR A 277 12.64 -11.63 -4.35
CA THR A 277 12.07 -12.01 -3.04
C THR A 277 12.81 -11.30 -1.92
N ASN A 278 12.08 -10.90 -0.88
CA ASN A 278 12.56 -10.15 0.28
C ASN A 278 13.29 -8.87 -0.14
N THR A 279 12.62 -8.07 -0.98
CA THR A 279 13.10 -6.76 -1.44
C THR A 279 12.04 -5.71 -1.19
N LEU A 280 12.48 -4.54 -0.72
CA LEU A 280 11.69 -3.35 -0.60
C LEU A 280 12.05 -2.38 -1.73
N VAL A 281 11.03 -1.89 -2.41
CA VAL A 281 11.14 -0.95 -3.53
C VAL A 281 10.61 0.41 -3.08
N VAL A 282 11.35 1.47 -3.41
CA VAL A 282 10.94 2.85 -3.19
C VAL A 282 10.88 3.57 -4.53
N ILE A 283 9.73 4.18 -4.84
CA ILE A 283 9.60 5.12 -5.95
C ILE A 283 9.59 6.52 -5.35
N THR A 284 10.64 7.29 -5.62
CA THR A 284 10.79 8.64 -5.05
C THR A 284 9.86 9.65 -5.73
N SER A 285 9.78 10.86 -5.18
CA SER A 285 9.08 11.98 -5.80
C SER A 285 9.54 12.22 -7.25
N LYS A 286 10.83 12.05 -7.52
CA LYS A 286 11.48 12.18 -8.84
C LYS A 286 11.42 10.93 -9.71
N LEU A 287 10.62 9.92 -9.34
CA LEU A 287 10.44 8.65 -10.06
C LEU A 287 11.68 7.74 -10.12
N ASN A 288 12.70 8.00 -9.30
CA ASN A 288 13.79 7.03 -9.14
C ASN A 288 13.25 5.77 -8.46
N VAL A 289 13.56 4.60 -9.03
CA VAL A 289 13.24 3.29 -8.45
C VAL A 289 14.46 2.77 -7.70
N LEU A 290 14.34 2.70 -6.37
CA LEU A 290 15.39 2.22 -5.47
C LEU A 290 15.00 0.86 -4.93
N MET A 291 15.90 -0.11 -4.96
CA MET A 291 15.68 -1.44 -4.43
C MET A 291 16.59 -1.71 -3.24
N TYR A 292 16.00 -2.14 -2.13
CA TYR A 292 16.66 -2.45 -0.86
C TYR A 292 16.37 -3.90 -0.49
N PRO A 293 17.38 -4.79 -0.43
CA PRO A 293 17.20 -6.11 0.15
C PRO A 293 16.71 -6.00 1.60
N ILE A 294 15.69 -6.79 1.96
CA ILE A 294 15.22 -6.93 3.33
C ILE A 294 16.06 -8.05 3.95
N VAL A 295 17.06 -7.67 4.75
CA VAL A 295 18.02 -8.61 5.37
C VAL A 295 17.55 -8.98 6.76
N ASP A 296 17.03 -10.20 6.89
CA ASP A 296 16.60 -10.82 8.14
C ASP A 296 16.85 -12.34 8.13
N GLU A 297 16.29 -13.07 9.09
CA GLU A 297 16.46 -14.53 9.15
C GLU A 297 15.82 -15.29 7.98
N PHE A 298 15.02 -14.65 7.13
CA PHE A 298 14.39 -15.26 5.95
C PHE A 298 15.03 -14.84 4.64
N HIS A 299 15.96 -13.88 4.66
CA HIS A 299 16.70 -13.45 3.48
C HIS A 299 17.56 -14.60 2.92
N ASN A 300 17.38 -14.88 1.63
CA ASN A 300 18.20 -15.84 0.90
C ASN A 300 18.94 -15.11 -0.24
N PRO A 301 20.28 -14.95 -0.15
CA PRO A 301 21.06 -14.25 -1.16
C PRO A 301 21.23 -15.09 -2.46
N ALA A 302 20.95 -16.39 -2.42
CA ALA A 302 20.94 -17.24 -3.59
C ALA A 302 19.53 -17.27 -4.19
N PRO A 303 19.28 -16.63 -5.35
CA PRO A 303 17.98 -16.71 -5.99
C PRO A 303 17.65 -18.18 -6.32
N THR A 304 16.41 -18.60 -6.06
CA THR A 304 15.92 -19.90 -6.51
C THR A 304 16.13 -20.04 -8.03
N ALA A 305 16.29 -21.27 -8.54
CA ALA A 305 16.55 -21.51 -9.98
C ALA A 305 15.55 -20.78 -10.92
N ARG A 306 14.31 -20.58 -10.47
CA ARG A 306 13.27 -19.81 -11.17
C ARG A 306 13.56 -18.30 -11.25
N ALA A 307 14.15 -17.71 -10.21
CA ALA A 307 14.62 -16.34 -10.19
C ALA A 307 15.90 -16.17 -11.04
N GLN A 308 16.73 -17.21 -11.16
CA GLN A 308 17.89 -17.24 -12.06
C GLN A 308 17.49 -17.29 -13.55
N GLU A 309 16.48 -18.07 -13.94
CA GLU A 309 15.99 -18.09 -15.33
C GLU A 309 15.38 -16.73 -15.75
N GLN A 310 14.64 -16.06 -14.86
CA GLN A 310 14.03 -14.76 -15.16
C GLN A 310 15.05 -13.61 -15.18
N THR A 311 16.12 -13.69 -14.39
CA THR A 311 17.24 -12.73 -14.44
C THR A 311 18.18 -13.01 -15.63
N ALA A 312 18.37 -14.26 -16.03
CA ALA A 312 19.17 -14.63 -17.20
C ALA A 312 18.58 -14.09 -18.52
N VAL A 313 17.25 -14.05 -18.67
CA VAL A 313 16.60 -13.42 -19.84
C VAL A 313 16.88 -11.91 -19.91
N ALA A 314 17.14 -11.25 -18.78
CA ALA A 314 17.56 -9.85 -18.74
C ALA A 314 19.08 -9.65 -19.02
N VAL A 315 19.86 -10.73 -19.21
CA VAL A 315 21.32 -10.72 -19.36
C VAL A 315 21.81 -11.48 -20.60
N VAL A 316 20.94 -12.02 -21.47
CA VAL A 316 21.40 -12.61 -22.75
C VAL A 316 21.99 -11.53 -23.63
N LYS A 317 23.33 -11.45 -23.58
CA LYS A 317 24.21 -10.79 -24.54
C LYS A 317 23.85 -11.28 -25.93
N GLY A 318 23.62 -10.34 -26.85
CA GLY A 318 23.71 -10.63 -28.27
C GLY A 318 25.11 -11.14 -28.57
N GLU A 319 25.23 -12.43 -28.89
CA GLU A 319 26.34 -12.91 -29.68
C GLU A 319 26.12 -12.45 -31.13
N GLY A 320 27.18 -11.86 -31.67
CA GLY A 320 27.11 -10.94 -32.79
C GLY A 320 26.75 -11.57 -34.13
N ARG A 321 26.00 -10.81 -34.92
CA ARG A 321 26.41 -10.51 -36.29
C ARG A 321 26.57 -9.01 -36.41
N ASP A 322 27.78 -8.66 -36.81
CA ASP A 322 28.36 -7.34 -36.94
C ASP A 322 27.57 -6.51 -37.97
N ASP A 323 27.07 -5.34 -37.56
CA ASP A 323 26.75 -4.20 -38.43
C ASP A 323 26.48 -2.96 -37.57
N GLY A 324 27.45 -2.03 -37.55
CA GLY A 324 27.22 -0.58 -37.54
C GLY A 324 26.55 0.07 -36.31
N ALA A 325 27.39 0.54 -35.38
CA ALA A 325 27.22 1.74 -34.55
C ALA A 325 25.86 1.99 -33.83
N ARG A 326 25.84 1.72 -32.52
CA ARG A 326 25.22 2.58 -31.49
C ARG A 326 25.64 2.13 -30.09
N ASP A 327 26.23 3.07 -29.37
CA ASP A 327 26.70 2.97 -27.99
C ASP A 327 25.53 2.65 -27.04
N GLN A 328 25.39 1.37 -26.64
CA GLN A 328 24.43 0.91 -25.63
C GLN A 328 25.11 0.88 -24.26
N GLN A 329 25.02 1.98 -23.52
CA GLN A 329 25.37 2.00 -22.10
C GLN A 329 24.11 1.84 -21.23
N HIS A 330 24.14 0.84 -20.35
CA HIS A 330 23.05 0.32 -19.51
C HIS A 330 22.69 1.20 -18.29
N ARG A 331 21.36 1.34 -18.03
CA ARG A 331 20.57 1.27 -16.77
C ARG A 331 20.92 2.17 -15.56
N GLU A 332 19.89 2.71 -14.89
CA GLU A 332 19.93 2.97 -13.44
C GLU A 332 18.63 2.50 -12.74
N VAL A 333 18.46 1.18 -12.63
CA VAL A 333 17.77 0.62 -11.45
C VAL A 333 18.83 0.60 -10.37
N VAL A 334 18.69 1.46 -9.37
CA VAL A 334 19.70 1.55 -8.32
C VAL A 334 19.40 0.48 -7.28
N PHE A 335 20.13 -0.62 -7.37
CA PHE A 335 20.29 -1.53 -6.25
C PHE A 335 21.11 -0.79 -5.20
N VAL A 336 20.46 -0.39 -4.12
CA VAL A 336 21.15 0.25 -3.01
C VAL A 336 21.64 -0.86 -2.10
N GLU A 337 22.96 -0.99 -1.99
CA GLU A 337 23.59 -1.84 -0.97
C GLU A 337 23.39 -1.21 0.43
N ASP A 338 22.17 -1.27 0.94
CA ASP A 338 21.86 -1.02 2.35
C ASP A 338 21.71 -2.39 3.01
N SER A 339 22.83 -3.05 3.32
CA SER A 339 22.88 -4.38 3.92
C SER A 339 22.61 -4.38 5.43
N ARG A 340 22.07 -3.27 5.97
CA ARG A 340 21.74 -3.17 7.39
C ARG A 340 20.62 -4.18 7.71
N PRO A 341 20.81 -5.03 8.72
CA PRO A 341 19.76 -5.95 9.12
C PRO A 341 18.51 -5.18 9.54
N LEU A 342 17.34 -5.81 9.43
CA LEU A 342 16.09 -5.24 9.94
C LEU A 342 16.30 -4.72 11.38
N PRO A 343 15.73 -3.55 11.72
CA PRO A 343 15.89 -2.99 13.05
C PRO A 343 15.40 -3.99 14.10
N GLY A 344 16.25 -4.26 15.11
CA GLY A 344 15.89 -5.10 16.23
C GLY A 344 14.69 -4.52 16.98
N VAL A 345 13.72 -5.38 17.32
CA VAL A 345 12.61 -4.99 18.19
C VAL A 345 13.19 -4.88 19.60
N ALA A 346 13.45 -3.66 20.08
CA ALA A 346 13.74 -3.46 21.48
C ALA A 346 12.52 -3.90 22.29
N ALA A 347 12.69 -4.85 23.20
CA ALA A 347 11.71 -5.10 24.25
C ALA A 347 11.52 -3.77 25.00
N ALA A 348 10.29 -3.29 25.09
CA ALA A 348 9.98 -2.14 25.92
C ALA A 348 10.16 -2.57 27.38
N ASP A 349 11.36 -2.36 27.91
CA ASP A 349 11.65 -2.59 29.31
C ASP A 349 10.98 -1.46 30.10
N SER A 350 9.92 -1.82 30.82
CA SER A 350 9.08 -0.91 31.58
C SER A 350 9.74 -0.59 32.92
N THR A 351 10.83 0.17 32.92
CA THR A 351 11.33 0.84 34.14
C THR A 351 12.12 2.08 33.76
N GLU A 352 11.49 3.26 33.77
CA GLU A 352 12.19 4.48 34.15
C GLU A 352 11.21 5.59 34.60
N ASN A 353 11.60 6.21 35.70
CA ASN A 353 10.90 7.20 36.54
C ASN A 353 10.18 8.34 35.80
N SER A 354 8.90 8.54 36.12
CA SER A 354 8.17 9.78 35.84
C SER A 354 8.66 10.93 36.74
N PRO A 355 9.00 12.12 36.22
CA PRO A 355 9.09 13.32 37.03
C PRO A 355 7.69 13.93 37.24
N ALA A 356 7.43 14.41 38.46
CA ALA A 356 6.16 15.01 38.86
C ALA A 356 5.81 16.26 38.03
N PRO A 357 4.51 16.53 37.74
CA PRO A 357 4.11 17.68 36.93
C PRO A 357 4.22 19.01 37.70
N SER A 358 4.74 20.03 37.02
CA SER A 358 4.90 21.39 37.55
C SER A 358 3.56 22.15 37.75
N PRO A 359 3.46 23.12 38.68
CA PRO A 359 2.18 23.68 39.16
C PRO A 359 1.43 24.62 38.20
N LEU A 360 1.93 24.86 36.99
CA LEU A 360 1.42 25.90 36.09
C LEU A 360 0.27 25.46 35.17
N LEU A 361 -0.08 24.17 35.14
CA LEU A 361 -1.18 23.64 34.32
C LEU A 361 -2.54 23.60 35.03
N ALA A 362 -2.57 23.63 36.37
CA ALA A 362 -3.79 23.53 37.15
C ALA A 362 -4.69 24.79 37.04
N GLY A 363 -4.09 25.98 36.89
CA GLY A 363 -4.83 27.24 36.80
C GLY A 363 -5.61 27.44 35.49
N LYS A 364 -5.18 26.82 34.38
CA LYS A 364 -5.85 26.98 33.07
C LYS A 364 -7.07 26.07 32.88
N GLN A 365 -7.09 24.90 33.51
CA GLN A 365 -8.25 24.00 33.47
C GLN A 365 -9.43 24.49 34.32
N GLN A 366 -9.18 25.33 35.34
CA GLN A 366 -10.22 25.85 36.21
C GLN A 366 -11.00 27.03 35.57
N LEU A 367 -10.33 27.83 34.73
CA LEU A 367 -10.95 28.92 33.96
C LEU A 367 -11.83 28.42 32.80
N GLN A 368 -11.45 27.33 32.12
CA GLN A 368 -12.28 26.73 31.06
C GLN A 368 -13.54 26.05 31.60
N LYS A 369 -13.48 25.44 32.80
CA LYS A 369 -14.67 24.86 33.44
C LYS A 369 -15.68 25.91 33.91
N GLN A 370 -15.24 27.09 34.34
CA GLN A 370 -16.15 28.19 34.72
C GLN A 370 -16.82 28.87 33.52
N GLN A 371 -16.18 28.90 32.35
CA GLN A 371 -16.79 29.41 31.13
C GLN A 371 -17.85 28.46 30.54
N ALA A 372 -17.64 27.13 30.62
CA ALA A 372 -18.62 26.14 30.18
C ALA A 372 -19.90 26.13 31.04
N ALA A 373 -19.78 26.38 32.36
CA ALA A 373 -20.93 26.42 33.27
C ALA A 373 -21.86 27.64 33.04
N ARG A 374 -21.34 28.76 32.55
CA ARG A 374 -22.16 29.95 32.23
C ARG A 374 -22.99 29.81 30.96
N VAL A 375 -22.52 29.03 29.98
CA VAL A 375 -23.25 28.79 28.73
C VAL A 375 -24.44 27.83 28.94
N PHE A 376 -24.29 26.83 29.82
CA PHE A 376 -25.38 25.91 30.16
C PHE A 376 -26.51 26.53 30.99
N SER A 377 -26.23 27.55 31.81
CA SER A 377 -27.27 28.22 32.61
C SER A 377 -28.19 29.14 31.78
N ALA A 378 -27.73 29.64 30.64
CA ALA A 378 -28.52 30.54 29.78
C ALA A 378 -29.49 29.80 28.84
N ALA A 379 -29.29 28.49 28.63
CA ALA A 379 -30.13 27.69 27.74
C ALA A 379 -31.40 27.13 28.41
N ASN A 380 -31.45 27.08 29.75
CA ASN A 380 -32.58 26.49 30.51
C ASN A 380 -33.63 27.50 31.00
N SER A 381 -33.54 28.79 30.64
CA SER A 381 -34.51 29.81 31.08
C SER A 381 -35.59 30.16 30.03
N THR A 382 -35.78 29.34 29.00
CA THR A 382 -36.78 29.59 27.94
C THR A 382 -37.63 28.35 27.64
N ALA A 383 -38.27 27.78 28.65
CA ALA A 383 -39.30 26.75 28.47
C ALA A 383 -40.25 26.69 29.67
N ASP A 384 -41.04 27.74 29.88
CA ASP A 384 -42.28 27.61 30.66
C ASP A 384 -43.27 28.75 30.35
N ALA A 385 -44.33 28.45 29.60
CA ALA A 385 -45.56 29.25 29.53
C ALA A 385 -46.66 28.40 28.87
N SER A 386 -47.35 27.67 29.73
CA SER A 386 -48.61 26.95 29.46
C SER A 386 -49.77 27.93 29.21
N SER A 387 -50.70 27.51 28.35
CA SER A 387 -51.95 28.20 28.01
C SER A 387 -52.89 28.41 29.21
N PRO A 388 -53.87 29.32 29.06
CA PRO A 388 -55.20 29.01 29.57
C PRO A 388 -56.33 29.20 28.53
N VAL A 389 -57.37 28.44 28.81
CA VAL A 389 -58.68 28.30 28.17
C VAL A 389 -59.49 29.59 28.22
N LEU A 390 -60.31 29.87 27.19
CA LEU A 390 -61.62 30.50 27.39
C LEU A 390 -62.64 30.09 26.32
N VAL A 391 -63.78 29.65 26.83
CA VAL A 391 -65.01 29.22 26.16
C VAL A 391 -65.85 30.45 25.79
N ALA A 392 -66.43 30.46 24.59
CA ALA A 392 -67.80 30.90 24.29
C ALA A 392 -68.20 30.35 22.91
#